data_AF-A0A844ZF56-F1
#
_entry.id   AF-A0A844ZF56-F1
#
_cell.length_a   1.000
_cell.length_b   1.000
_cell.length_c   1.000
_cell.angle_alpha   90.00
_cell.angle_beta   90.00
_cell.angle_gamma   90.00
#
_symmetry.space_group_name_H-M   'P 1'
#
loop_
_entity.id
_entity.type
_entity.pdbx_description
1 polymer ?
#
loop_
_entity_poly.entity_id
_entity_poly.type
_entity_poly.pdbx_seq_one_letter_code
_entity_poly.pdbx_strand_id
1 'polypeptide(L)' 'MAALARYDAFDDDNDPYGEHDFGDVRYSGAELLWKIDYYDADMLYASPDPSDNAVTQRVLTVMLPSEY' A
#
# COMPACT_ATOMS: atom_id res chain seq x y z
N MET A 1 14.69 1.14 3.06
CA MET A 1 13.43 1.54 2.40
C MET A 1 13.58 1.99 0.94
N ALA A 2 14.69 1.69 0.24
CA ALA A 2 14.80 2.01 -1.20
C ALA A 2 14.06 1.00 -2.12
N ALA A 3 13.72 -0.20 -1.62
CA ALA A 3 13.03 -1.22 -2.39
C ALA A 3 11.56 -0.85 -2.66
N LEU A 4 10.80 -0.51 -1.60
CA LEU A 4 9.41 -0.05 -1.73
C LEU A 4 9.29 1.23 -2.56
N ALA A 5 10.20 2.19 -2.35
CA ALA A 5 10.21 3.44 -3.13
C ALA A 5 10.52 3.26 -4.62
N ARG A 6 10.94 2.07 -5.06
CA ARG A 6 11.23 1.72 -6.46
C ARG A 6 10.34 0.59 -6.96
N TYR A 7 9.33 0.21 -6.21
CA TYR A 7 8.46 -0.89 -6.59
C TYR A 7 7.67 -0.51 -7.84
N ASP A 8 7.73 -1.37 -8.86
CA ASP A 8 7.02 -1.21 -10.14
C ASP A 8 6.44 -2.53 -10.68
N ALA A 9 6.44 -3.59 -9.86
CA ALA A 9 6.02 -4.94 -10.24
C ALA A 9 4.50 -5.13 -10.08
N PHE A 10 3.72 -4.23 -10.66
CA PHE A 10 2.26 -4.31 -10.66
C PHE A 10 1.75 -5.22 -11.77
N ASP A 11 0.75 -6.06 -11.46
CA ASP A 11 0.09 -6.97 -12.38
C ASP A 11 -1.40 -7.15 -12.04
N ASP A 12 -2.12 -7.96 -12.83
CA ASP A 12 -3.55 -8.20 -12.63
C ASP A 12 -3.87 -8.89 -11.29
N ASP A 13 -2.90 -9.53 -10.63
CA ASP A 13 -3.08 -10.22 -9.36
C ASP A 13 -2.97 -9.25 -8.18
N ASN A 14 -2.04 -8.29 -8.22
CA ASN A 14 -1.80 -7.34 -7.13
C ASN A 14 -2.39 -5.94 -7.33
N ASP A 15 -2.76 -5.58 -8.57
CA ASP A 15 -3.32 -4.27 -8.91
C ASP A 15 -4.43 -4.37 -9.98
N PRO A 16 -5.52 -5.12 -9.72
CA PRO A 16 -6.59 -5.33 -10.69
C PRO A 16 -7.34 -4.04 -11.10
N TYR A 17 -7.19 -2.96 -10.32
CA TYR A 17 -7.88 -1.70 -10.52
C TYR A 17 -6.95 -0.54 -10.91
N GLY A 18 -5.62 -0.74 -10.98
CA GLY A 18 -4.67 0.32 -11.34
C GLY A 18 -4.43 1.36 -10.24
N GLU A 19 -4.73 1.00 -8.99
CA GLU A 19 -4.65 1.89 -7.82
C GLU A 19 -3.22 1.95 -7.25
N HIS A 20 -2.37 0.97 -7.60
CA HIS A 20 -0.97 0.87 -7.17
C HIS A 20 -0.78 0.94 -5.64
N ASP A 21 -1.68 0.34 -4.88
CA ASP A 21 -1.75 0.47 -3.43
C ASP A 21 -1.48 -0.84 -2.67
N PHE A 22 -1.18 -1.92 -3.37
CA PHE A 22 -0.87 -3.22 -2.79
C PHE A 22 0.25 -3.93 -3.57
N GLY A 23 1.04 -4.75 -2.88
CA GLY A 23 2.01 -5.63 -3.51
C GLY A 23 2.86 -6.43 -2.52
N ASP A 24 3.77 -7.23 -3.07
CA ASP A 24 4.79 -7.95 -2.31
C ASP A 24 6.18 -7.42 -2.65
N VAL A 25 7.15 -7.53 -1.74
CA VAL A 25 8.55 -7.19 -2.01
C VAL A 25 9.49 -8.12 -1.26
N ARG A 26 10.53 -8.59 -1.95
CA ARG A 26 11.63 -9.32 -1.30
C ARG A 26 12.67 -8.36 -0.75
N TYR A 27 12.90 -8.44 0.56
CA TYR A 27 13.91 -7.64 1.24
C TYR A 27 14.65 -8.48 2.29
N SER A 28 15.98 -8.44 2.27
CA SER A 28 16.84 -9.15 3.23
C SER A 28 16.54 -10.65 3.38
N GLY A 29 16.13 -11.32 2.30
CA GLY A 29 15.81 -12.75 2.28
C GLY A 29 14.41 -13.09 2.80
N ALA A 30 13.61 -12.10 3.20
CA ALA A 30 12.21 -12.26 3.55
C ALA A 30 11.30 -11.73 2.43
N GLU A 31 10.14 -12.35 2.30
CA GLU A 31 9.02 -11.82 1.52
C GLU A 31 8.17 -10.95 2.45
N LEU A 32 7.81 -9.77 2.00
CA LEU A 32 7.00 -8.80 2.72
C LEU A 32 5.79 -8.46 1.87
N LEU A 33 4.63 -8.31 2.48
CA LEU A 33 3.50 -7.64 1.86
C LEU A 33 3.50 -6.18 2.27
N TRP A 34 3.01 -5.33 1.40
CA TRP A 34 2.80 -3.93 1.71
C TRP A 34 1.47 -3.46 1.13
N LYS A 35 0.90 -2.45 1.77
CA LYS A 35 -0.30 -1.78 1.26
C LYS A 35 -0.37 -0.32 1.66
N ILE A 36 -1.14 0.48 0.93
CA ILE A 36 -1.45 1.87 1.23
C ILE A 36 -2.93 1.96 1.59
N ASP A 37 -3.22 2.29 2.84
CA ASP A 37 -4.59 2.54 3.29
C ASP A 37 -4.92 4.05 3.21
N TYR A 38 -6.15 4.36 2.80
CA TYR A 38 -6.65 5.73 2.63
C TYR A 38 -7.61 6.13 3.74
N TYR A 39 -7.16 7.00 4.65
CA TYR A 39 -7.96 7.49 5.77
C TYR A 39 -8.42 8.93 5.57
N ASP A 40 -9.48 9.31 6.28
CA ASP A 40 -9.88 10.70 6.45
C ASP A 40 -8.82 11.53 7.22
N ALA A 41 -9.02 12.85 7.28
CA ALA A 41 -8.08 13.77 7.91
C ALA A 41 -7.81 13.47 9.39
N ASP A 42 -8.79 12.90 10.09
CA ASP A 42 -8.69 12.52 11.51
C ASP A 42 -8.13 11.10 11.72
N MET A 43 -7.87 10.36 10.65
CA MET A 43 -7.40 8.97 10.66
C MET A 43 -8.33 7.99 11.40
N LEU A 44 -9.64 8.24 11.38
CA LEU A 44 -10.65 7.42 12.07
C LEU A 44 -11.43 6.53 11.10
N TYR A 45 -11.66 7.02 9.88
CA TYR A 45 -12.47 6.34 8.87
C TYR A 45 -11.78 6.34 7.51
N ALA A 46 -12.37 5.66 6.54
CA ALA A 46 -11.92 5.72 5.15
C ALA A 46 -12.07 7.16 4.60
N SER A 47 -11.14 7.57 3.74
CA SER A 47 -11.24 8.86 3.07
C SER A 47 -12.54 8.98 2.25
N PRO A 48 -13.21 10.15 2.24
CA PRO A 48 -14.37 10.37 1.37
C PRO A 48 -14.00 10.40 -0.13
N ASP A 49 -12.75 10.70 -0.47
CA ASP A 49 -12.20 10.65 -1.83
C ASP A 49 -10.72 10.26 -1.78
N PRO A 50 -10.39 8.96 -1.91
CA PRO A 50 -9.00 8.45 -1.87
C PRO A 50 -8.05 9.07 -2.92
N SER A 51 -8.61 9.64 -3.99
CA SER A 51 -7.84 10.28 -5.06
C SER A 51 -7.45 11.72 -4.72
N ASP A 52 -8.18 12.38 -3.82
CA ASP A 52 -7.92 13.75 -3.41
C ASP A 52 -6.98 13.79 -2.18
N ASN A 53 -5.77 14.27 -2.42
CA ASN A 53 -4.72 14.44 -1.41
C ASN A 53 -5.07 15.48 -0.34
N ALA A 54 -6.00 16.40 -0.62
CA ALA A 54 -6.40 17.43 0.34
C ALA A 54 -7.26 16.85 1.48
N VAL A 55 -7.93 15.73 1.25
CA VAL A 55 -8.85 15.09 2.21
C VAL A 55 -8.41 13.68 2.64
N THR A 56 -7.31 13.17 2.09
CA THR A 56 -6.83 11.79 2.31
C THR A 56 -5.48 11.75 3.02
N GLN A 57 -5.42 11.01 4.13
CA GLN A 57 -4.17 10.55 4.74
C GLN A 57 -3.82 9.15 4.21
N ARG A 58 -2.60 8.97 3.69
CA ARG A 58 -2.12 7.68 3.17
C ARG A 58 -1.19 7.00 4.17
N VAL A 59 -1.48 5.76 4.53
CA VAL A 59 -0.69 4.98 5.47
C VAL A 59 -0.10 3.77 4.75
N LEU A 60 1.23 3.70 4.70
CA LEU A 60 1.95 2.53 4.21
C LEU A 60 2.10 1.50 5.35
N THR A 61 1.45 0.37 5.20
CA THR A 61 1.61 -0.80 6.08
C THR A 61 2.59 -1.78 5.43
N VAL A 62 3.55 -2.30 6.19
CA VAL A 62 4.47 -3.37 5.78
C VAL A 62 4.33 -4.52 6.76
N MET A 63 4.10 -5.72 6.25
CA MET A 63 3.76 -6.91 7.04
C MET A 63 4.43 -8.17 6.48
N LEU A 64 4.54 -9.20 7.30
CA LEU A 64 5.02 -10.52 6.86
C LEU A 64 3.84 -11.32 6.30
N PRO A 65 4.00 -12.07 5.19
CA PRO A 65 2.96 -12.97 4.69
C PRO A 65 2.47 -13.99 5.72
N SER A 66 3.33 -14.38 6.67
CA SER A 66 2.99 -15.31 7.75
C SER A 66 2.06 -14.73 8.83
N GLU A 67 1.78 -13.44 8.78
CA GLU A 67 0.83 -12.76 9.68
C GLU A 67 -0.61 -12.82 9.14
N TYR A 68 -0.82 -13.49 7.99
CA TYR A 68 -2.10 -13.80 7.34
C TYR A 68 -2.30 -15.31 7.22
#